data_AF-Q9AT71-F1
#
_entry.id   AF-Q9AT71-F1
#
_cell.length_a   1.000
_cell.length_b   1.000
_cell.length_c   1.000
_cell.angle_alpha   90.00
_cell.angle_beta   90.00
_cell.angle_gamma   90.00
#
_symmetry.space_group_name_H-M   'P 1'
#
loop_
_entity.id
_entity.type
_entity.pdbx_description
1 polymer ?
#
loop_
_entity_poly.entity_id
_entity_poly.type
_entity_poly.pdbx_seq_one_letter_code
_entity_poly.pdbx_strand_id
1 'polypeptide(L)' 'KRVERSSGQFMRRFRLPENAKMDQIKAAMENGVLTITIPKEEAKKTDVRAIQISG' A
#
# COMPACT_ATOMS: atom_id res chain seq x y z
N LYS A 1 -36.24 -10.86 -14.21
CA LYS A 1 -35.30 -9.82 -14.67
C LYS A 1 -33.90 -10.24 -14.22
N ARG A 2 -32.99 -10.59 -15.14
CA ARG A 2 -31.63 -11.02 -14.80
C ARG A 2 -30.78 -9.77 -14.48
N VAL A 3 -30.06 -9.79 -13.37
CA VAL A 3 -29.14 -8.73 -12.97
C VAL A 3 -27.73 -9.32 -13.02
N GLU A 4 -26.85 -8.77 -13.84
CA GLU A 4 -25.50 -9.31 -14.09
C GLU A 4 -24.42 -8.58 -13.31
N ARG A 5 -24.68 -7.34 -12.90
CA ARG A 5 -23.77 -6.51 -12.10
C ARG A 5 -24.53 -5.96 -10.90
N SER A 6 -24.02 -6.20 -9.72
CA SER A 6 -24.50 -5.61 -8.47
C SER A 6 -23.55 -4.51 -8.03
N SER A 7 -24.10 -3.42 -7.52
CA SER A 7 -23.37 -2.40 -6.77
C SER A 7 -23.90 -2.37 -5.33
N GLY A 8 -23.08 -1.87 -4.41
CA GLY A 8 -23.42 -1.82 -2.99
C GLY A 8 -22.37 -1.07 -2.20
N GLN A 9 -22.59 -0.95 -0.90
CA GLN A 9 -21.61 -0.36 0.01
C GLN A 9 -20.46 -1.34 0.26
N PHE A 10 -19.23 -0.83 0.30
CA PHE A 10 -18.05 -1.62 0.63
C PHE A 10 -17.14 -0.84 1.59
N MET A 11 -16.45 -1.55 2.47
CA MET A 11 -15.41 -1.00 3.34
C MET A 11 -14.21 -1.93 3.36
N ARG A 12 -13.00 -1.39 3.18
CA ARG A 12 -11.73 -2.10 3.42
C ARG A 12 -10.85 -1.27 4.33
N ARG A 13 -10.18 -1.92 5.29
CA ARG A 13 -9.31 -1.27 6.26
C ARG A 13 -7.93 -1.94 6.20
N PHE A 14 -6.89 -1.13 6.11
CA PHE A 14 -5.50 -1.59 6.04
C PHE A 14 -4.72 -0.98 7.21
N ARG A 15 -3.81 -1.76 7.80
CA ARG A 15 -2.82 -1.21 8.73
C ARG A 15 -1.63 -0.71 7.92
N LEU A 16 -1.24 0.53 8.17
CA LEU A 16 -0.07 1.13 7.53
C LEU A 16 1.19 0.84 8.36
N PRO A 17 2.35 0.74 7.71
CA PRO A 17 3.61 0.66 8.42
C PRO A 17 3.89 1.97 9.17
N GLU A 18 4.75 1.91 10.18
CA GLU A 18 5.11 3.07 11.00
C GLU A 18 5.75 4.21 10.19
N ASN A 19 6.52 3.86 9.16
CA ASN A 19 7.23 4.82 8.32
C ASN A 19 6.37 5.37 7.16
N ALA A 20 5.05 5.37 7.28
CA ALA A 20 4.16 5.95 6.28
C ALA A 20 4.02 7.47 6.50
N LYS A 21 4.20 8.26 5.43
CA LYS A 21 3.97 9.71 5.45
C LYS A 21 2.47 10.01 5.29
N MET A 22 1.75 10.03 6.41
CA MET A 22 0.29 10.17 6.47
C MET A 22 -0.23 11.48 5.87
N ASP A 23 0.57 12.55 5.95
CA ASP A 23 0.31 13.87 5.40
C ASP A 23 0.34 13.92 3.86
N GLN A 24 0.98 12.93 3.23
CA GLN A 24 1.25 12.90 1.78
C GLN A 24 0.50 11.78 1.04
N ILE A 25 -0.55 11.24 1.66
CA ILE A 25 -1.43 10.25 1.01
C ILE A 25 -2.14 10.91 -0.19
N LYS A 26 -2.12 10.23 -1.33
CA LYS A 26 -2.82 10.64 -2.55
C LYS A 26 -3.81 9.57 -2.98
N ALA A 27 -4.93 9.99 -3.56
CA ALA A 27 -5.92 9.09 -4.13
C ALA A 27 -6.34 9.58 -5.52
N ALA A 28 -6.52 8.66 -6.45
CA ALA A 28 -6.99 8.95 -7.81
C ALA A 28 -7.93 7.84 -8.29
N MET A 29 -8.98 8.21 -9.02
CA MET A 29 -9.91 7.27 -9.67
C MET A 29 -9.74 7.40 -11.17
N GLU A 30 -9.38 6.30 -11.83
CA GLU A 30 -9.19 6.28 -13.28
C GLU A 30 -9.72 4.95 -13.85
N ASN A 31 -10.48 5.02 -14.94
CA ASN A 31 -11.05 3.83 -15.61
C ASN A 31 -11.79 2.85 -14.68
N GLY A 32 -12.46 3.37 -13.65
CA GLY A 32 -13.19 2.57 -12.66
C GLY A 32 -12.33 1.94 -11.56
N VAL A 33 -11.05 2.30 -11.46
CA VAL A 33 -10.12 1.82 -10.44
C VAL A 33 -9.70 2.95 -9.51
N LEU A 34 -9.93 2.77 -8.22
CA LEU A 34 -9.42 3.67 -7.17
C LEU A 34 -8.00 3.25 -6.79
N THR A 35 -7.03 4.12 -7.07
CA THR A 35 -5.64 3.97 -6.66
C THR A 35 -5.35 4.85 -5.45
N ILE A 36 -4.76 4.26 -4.40
CA ILE A 36 -4.34 4.98 -3.19
C ILE A 36 -2.82 4.83 -3.07
N THR A 37 -2.11 5.96 -3.09
CA THR A 37 -0.64 6.02 -3.00
C THR A 37 -0.24 6.56 -1.63
N ILE A 38 0.55 5.77 -0.90
CA ILE A 38 1.01 6.10 0.45
C ILE A 38 2.55 6.10 0.41
N PRO A 39 3.19 7.28 0.40
CA PRO A 39 4.63 7.36 0.39
C PRO A 39 5.22 6.88 1.73
N LYS A 40 6.37 6.21 1.64
CA LYS A 40 7.15 5.81 2.81
C LYS A 40 8.25 6.83 3.07
N GLU A 41 8.59 7.03 4.34
CA GLU A 41 9.85 7.67 4.72
C GLU A 41 11.02 6.82 4.24
N GLU A 42 12.09 7.51 3.84
CA GLU A 42 13.32 6.84 3.47
C GLU A 42 13.84 6.07 4.68
N ALA A 43 13.78 4.74 4.59
CA ALA A 43 14.43 3.90 5.57
C ALA A 43 15.93 4.14 5.47
N LYS A 44 16.60 4.34 6.61
CA LYS A 44 18.06 4.28 6.66
C LYS A 44 18.47 2.96 5.99
N LYS A 45 19.28 3.03 4.93
CA LYS A 45 19.80 1.84 4.27
C LYS A 45 20.50 1.02 5.36
N THR A 46 19.97 -0.15 5.67
CA THR A 46 20.67 -1.09 6.54
C THR A 46 21.91 -1.54 5.78
N ASP A 47 23.09 -1.24 6.33
CA ASP A 47 24.34 -1.82 5.84
C ASP A 47 24.25 -3.33 5.99
N VAL A 48 23.94 -4.00 4.89
CA VAL A 48 23.88 -5.46 4.85
C VAL A 48 25.30 -5.98 5.05
N ARG A 49 25.57 -6.55 6.22
CA ARG A 49 26.84 -7.24 6.48
C ARG A 49 26.74 -8.67 5.97
N ALA A 50 27.58 -9.02 5.00
CA ALA A 50 27.77 -10.41 4.61
C ALA A 50 28.47 -11.15 5.76
N ILE A 51 27.84 -12.20 6.29
CA ILE A 51 28.44 -13.07 7.30
C ILE A 51 28.95 -14.32 6.58
N GLN A 52 30.26 -14.55 6.62
CA GLN A 52 30.86 -15.80 6.16
C GLN A 52 30.56 -16.91 7.17
N ILE A 53 29.99 -18.02 6.69
CA ILE A 53 29.83 -19.25 7.48
C ILE A 53 30.93 -20.22 7.02
N SER A 54 31.87 -20.52 7.91
CA SER A 54 32.86 -21.58 7.70
C SER A 54 32.29 -22.93 8.17
N GLY A 55 32.34 -23.93 7.30
CA GLY A 55 32.10 -25.34 7.65
C GLY A 55 33.37 -26.04 8.13
#